data_AF-A0A484ICW9-F1
#
_entry.id   AF-A0A484ICW9-F1
#
_cell.length_a   1.000
_cell.length_b   1.000
_cell.length_c   1.000
_cell.angle_alpha   90.00
_cell.angle_beta   90.00
_cell.angle_gamma   90.00
#
_symmetry.space_group_name_H-M   'P 1'
#
loop_
_entity.id
_entity.type
_entity.pdbx_description
1 polymer ?
#
loop_
_entity_poly.entity_id
_entity_poly.type
_entity_poly.pdbx_seq_one_letter_code
_entity_poly.pdbx_strand_id
1 'polypeptide(L)' 'MSSINMDAEVISEILLKAASEPEFRKKLIKNPMKILDCYDISSEAKKIVQKSIIDLVQ' A
#
# COMPACT_ATOMS: atom_id res chain seq x y z
N MET A 1 -4.33 -16.73 15.22
CA MET A 1 -5.08 -15.54 14.78
C MET A 1 -4.36 -14.96 13.57
N SER A 2 -5.12 -14.65 12.55
CA SER A 2 -4.77 -14.78 11.13
C SER A 2 -3.91 -13.62 10.64
N SER A 3 -2.74 -13.90 10.06
CA SER A 3 -1.80 -12.90 9.51
C SER A 3 -2.44 -11.93 8.49
N ILE A 4 -3.55 -12.35 7.88
CA ILE A 4 -4.38 -11.56 6.96
C ILE A 4 -4.91 -10.26 7.60
N ASN A 5 -5.20 -10.26 8.91
CA ASN A 5 -5.74 -9.09 9.58
C ASN A 5 -4.71 -7.97 9.72
N MET A 6 -3.46 -8.31 10.06
CA MET A 6 -2.37 -7.32 10.18
C MET A 6 -2.04 -6.68 8.85
N ASP A 7 -2.01 -7.47 7.77
CA ASP A 7 -1.82 -6.94 6.42
C ASP A 7 -2.92 -5.93 6.06
N ALA A 8 -4.19 -6.26 6.32
CA ALA A 8 -5.32 -5.40 5.99
C ALA A 8 -5.30 -4.05 6.74
N GLU A 9 -4.86 -4.04 8.00
CA GLU A 9 -4.70 -2.82 8.78
C GLU A 9 -3.64 -1.89 8.17
N VAL A 10 -2.47 -2.44 7.85
CA VAL A 10 -1.38 -1.68 7.23
C VAL A 10 -1.76 -1.18 5.84
N ILE A 11 -2.45 -2.00 5.04
CA ILE A 11 -2.98 -1.61 3.74
C ILE A 11 -3.92 -0.40 3.90
N SER A 12 -4.86 -0.46 4.85
CA SER A 12 -5.77 0.66 5.11
C SER A 12 -5.02 1.92 5.50
N GLU A 13 -3.99 1.79 6.33
CA GLU A 13 -3.16 2.93 6.74
C GLU A 13 -2.42 3.57 5.55
N ILE A 14 -1.83 2.75 4.67
CA ILE A 14 -1.15 3.22 3.45
C ILE A 14 -2.13 3.96 2.53
N LEU A 15 -3.34 3.41 2.35
CA LEU A 15 -4.36 4.02 1.50
C LEU A 15 -4.87 5.34 2.09
N LEU A 16 -5.12 5.39 3.41
CA LEU A 16 -5.46 6.61 4.13
C LEU A 16 -4.38 7.68 4.00
N LYS A 17 -3.12 7.31 4.18
CA LYS A 17 -1.96 8.19 3.93
C LYS A 17 -1.92 8.66 2.50
N ALA A 18 -2.14 7.79 1.52
CA ALA A 18 -2.17 8.19 0.11
C ALA A 18 -3.35 9.11 -0.23
N ALA A 19 -4.49 8.98 0.46
CA ALA A 19 -5.62 9.88 0.30
C ALA A 19 -5.36 11.25 0.95
N SER A 20 -4.73 11.28 2.13
CA SER A 20 -4.48 12.51 2.88
C SER A 20 -3.21 13.24 2.44
N GLU A 21 -2.18 12.52 1.99
CA GLU A 21 -0.87 13.05 1.62
C GLU A 21 -0.61 12.86 0.11
N PRO A 22 -0.83 13.89 -0.71
CA PRO A 22 -0.62 13.79 -2.15
C PRO A 22 0.84 13.54 -2.54
N GLU A 23 1.80 13.98 -1.73
CA GLU A 23 3.23 13.67 -1.95
C GLU A 23 3.55 12.20 -1.71
N PHE A 24 3.00 11.62 -0.64
CA PHE A 24 3.11 10.19 -0.37
C PHE A 24 2.45 9.40 -1.51
N ARG A 25 1.26 9.80 -1.95
CA ARG A 25 0.59 9.20 -3.12
C ARG A 25 1.47 9.22 -4.35
N LYS A 26 2.09 10.36 -4.69
CA LYS A 26 3.02 10.45 -5.84
C LYS A 26 4.20 9.50 -5.69
N LYS A 27 4.79 9.39 -4.50
CA LYS A 27 5.90 8.44 -4.22
C LYS A 27 5.44 6.99 -4.32
N LEU A 28 4.25 6.68 -3.79
CA LEU A 28 3.63 5.38 -3.80
C LEU A 28 3.26 4.92 -5.22
N ILE A 29 2.77 5.83 -6.07
CA ILE A 29 2.52 5.56 -7.49
C ILE A 29 3.83 5.36 -8.25
N LYS A 30 4.84 6.21 -7.98
CA LYS A 30 6.12 6.16 -8.68
C LYS A 30 6.88 4.86 -8.37
N ASN A 31 7.01 4.52 -7.08
CA ASN A 31 7.71 3.32 -6.62
C ASN A 31 6.92 2.62 -5.48
N PRO A 32 5.84 1.87 -5.81
CA PRO A 32 5.02 1.20 -4.80
C PRO A 32 5.82 0.18 -4.00
N MET A 33 6.64 -0.65 -4.66
CA MET A 33 7.47 -1.66 -3.98
C MET A 33 8.40 -1.06 -2.93
N LYS A 34 9.05 0.07 -3.22
CA LYS A 34 10.00 0.69 -2.27
C LYS A 34 9.30 1.22 -1.03
N ILE A 35 8.10 1.76 -1.19
CA ILE A 35 7.28 2.22 -0.07
C ILE A 35 6.78 1.02 0.72
N LEU A 36 6.23 0.01 0.04
CA LEU A 36 5.70 -1.22 0.63
C LEU A 36 6.80 -2.03 1.34
N ASP A 37 8.06 -1.90 0.96
CA ASP A 37 9.19 -2.52 1.65
C ASP A 37 9.49 -1.90 3.02
N CYS A 38 9.07 -0.65 3.23
CA CYS A 38 9.11 -0.03 4.56
C CYS A 38 7.99 -0.51 5.48
N TYR A 39 7.04 -1.31 4.97
CA TYR A 39 5.95 -1.88 5.74
C TYR A 39 6.16 -3.39 5.91
N ASP A 40 5.92 -3.87 7.12
CA ASP A 40 6.01 -5.29 7.48
C ASP A 40 4.71 -6.01 7.07
N ILE A 41 4.51 -6.11 5.75
CA ILE A 41 3.36 -6.78 5.15
C ILE A 41 3.81 -7.94 4.26
N SER A 42 2.94 -8.94 4.15
CA SER A 42 3.15 -10.11 3.31
C SER A 42 3.39 -9.72 1.85
N SER A 43 4.22 -10.47 1.13
CA SER A 43 4.40 -10.29 -0.32
C SER A 43 3.09 -10.31 -1.12
N GLU A 44 2.08 -11.02 -0.62
CA GLU A 44 0.74 -11.05 -1.21
C GLU A 44 0.01 -9.71 -1.03
N ALA A 45 0.05 -9.14 0.18
CA ALA A 45 -0.46 -7.81 0.49
C ALA A 45 0.24 -6.72 -0.35
N LYS A 46 1.56 -6.82 -0.52
CA LYS A 46 2.32 -5.90 -1.40
C LYS A 46 1.76 -5.90 -2.84
N LYS A 47 1.45 -7.09 -3.38
CA LYS A 47 0.85 -7.23 -4.72
C LYS A 47 -0.57 -6.66 -4.79
N ILE A 48 -1.39 -6.88 -3.76
CA ILE A 48 -2.74 -6.34 -3.68
C ILE A 48 -2.70 -4.81 -3.70
N VAL A 49 -1.89 -4.19 -2.84
CA VAL A 49 -1.75 -2.73 -2.79
C VAL A 49 -1.22 -2.17 -4.10
N GLN A 50 -0.18 -2.80 -4.67
CA GLN A 50 0.35 -2.39 -5.96
C GLN A 50 -0.72 -2.41 -7.05
N LYS A 51 -1.55 -3.47 -7.10
CA LYS A 51 -2.65 -3.57 -8.05
C LYS A 51 -3.70 -2.49 -7.82
N SER A 52 -4.12 -2.27 -6.57
CA SER A 52 -5.06 -1.20 -6.21
C SER A 52 -4.57 0.20 -6.57
N ILE A 53 -3.28 0.50 -6.39
CA ILE A 53 -2.69 1.79 -6.77
C ILE A 53 -2.70 1.98 -8.29
N ILE A 54 -2.37 0.94 -9.06
CA ILE A 54 -2.39 1.00 -10.52
C ILE A 54 -3.81 1.24 -11.03
N ASP A 55 -4.80 0.53 -10.49
CA ASP A 55 -6.23 0.73 -10.79
C ASP A 55 -6.70 2.15 -10.47
N LEU A 56 -6.21 2.76 -9.38
CA LEU A 56 -6.56 4.12 -8.95
C LEU A 56 -5.95 5.25 -9.80
N VAL A 57 -5.05 4.94 -10.72
CA VAL A 57 -4.31 5.91 -11.54
C VAL A 57 -4.66 5.79 -13.04
N GLN A 58 -5.29 4.69 -13.46
CA GLN A 58 -5.90 4.55 -14.78
C GLN A 58 -7.23 5.31 -14.86
#